data_AF-A0A8J6XXF6-F1
#
_entry.id   AF-A0A8J6XXF6-F1
#
_cell.length_a   1.000
_cell.length_b   1.000
_cell.length_c   1.000
_cell.angle_alpha   90.00
_cell.angle_beta   90.00
_cell.angle_gamma   90.00
#
_symmetry.space_group_name_H-M   'P 1'
#
loop_
_entity.id
_entity.type
_entity.pdbx_description
1 polymer ?
#
loop_
_entity_poly.entity_id
_entity_poly.type
_entity_poly.pdbx_seq_one_letter_code
_entity_poly.pdbx_strand_id
1 'polypeptide(L)' 'ETLAHVRSWFEQPQARVLVPGPRHLDILTEIMSAAGASGRLTTDAHLAAMAIENQAELYSNDADFSRFPGLRWINPLSG' A
#
# COMPACT_ATOMS: atom_id res chain seq x y z
N GLU A 1 10.01 3.17 -23.79
CA GLU A 1 9.33 4.39 -23.31
C GLU A 1 8.73 4.20 -21.91
N THR A 2 7.83 3.23 -21.67
CA THR A 2 7.16 3.03 -20.37
C THR A 2 8.10 2.84 -19.17
N LEU A 3 9.15 2.01 -19.30
CA LEU A 3 10.12 1.81 -18.21
C LEU A 3 11.00 3.04 -17.95
N ALA A 4 11.17 3.94 -18.92
CA ALA A 4 11.91 5.18 -18.72
C ALA A 4 11.14 6.14 -17.81
N HIS A 5 9.81 6.22 -17.95
CA HIS A 5 8.98 6.98 -17.01
C HIS A 5 9.06 6.41 -15.60
N VAL A 6 8.96 5.09 -15.45
CA VAL A 6 9.11 4.46 -14.13
C VAL A 6 10.48 4.79 -13.53
N ARG A 7 11.57 4.69 -14.30
CA ARG A 7 12.92 5.07 -13.83
C ARG A 7 13.00 6.53 -13.38
N SER A 8 12.38 7.45 -14.11
CA SER A 8 12.38 8.87 -13.76
C SER A 8 11.74 9.18 -12.40
N TRP A 9 10.83 8.31 -11.91
CA TRP A 9 10.28 8.42 -10.57
C TRP A 9 11.32 8.11 -9.49
N PHE A 10 12.15 7.09 -9.70
CA PHE A 10 13.21 6.71 -8.75
C PHE A 10 14.36 7.74 -8.71
N GLU A 11 14.46 8.60 -9.70
CA GLU A 11 15.45 9.69 -9.75
C GLU A 11 15.01 10.93 -8.95
N GLN A 12 13.74 11.02 -8.54
CA GLN A 12 13.24 12.16 -7.77
C GLN A 12 13.78 12.13 -6.32
N PRO A 13 14.31 13.23 -5.77
CA PRO A 13 14.89 13.24 -4.43
C PRO A 13 13.86 12.98 -3.31
N GLN A 14 12.57 13.21 -3.58
CA GLN A 14 11.47 12.95 -2.65
C GLN A 14 10.90 11.53 -2.78
N ALA A 15 11.28 10.76 -3.81
CA ALA A 15 10.83 9.39 -3.99
C ALA A 15 11.76 8.42 -3.25
N ARG A 16 11.17 7.44 -2.58
CA ARG A 16 11.90 6.38 -1.88
C ARG A 16 11.25 5.04 -2.13
N VAL A 17 12.09 4.02 -2.29
CA VAL A 17 11.64 2.62 -2.37
C VAL A 17 11.39 2.14 -0.96
N LEU A 18 10.16 1.68 -0.70
CA LEU A 18 9.85 0.97 0.53
C LEU A 18 10.15 -0.51 0.34
N VAL A 19 10.79 -1.09 1.36
CA VAL A 19 10.98 -2.53 1.48
C VAL A 19 10.24 -2.99 2.72
N PRO A 20 9.63 -4.19 2.70
CA PRO A 20 9.02 -4.78 3.88
C PRO A 20 10.00 -4.84 5.04
N GLY A 21 9.60 -4.27 6.18
CA GLY A 21 10.32 -4.39 7.42
C GLY A 21 9.99 -5.69 8.16
N PRO A 22 10.56 -5.88 9.37
CA PRO A 22 10.36 -7.10 10.15
C PRO A 22 8.91 -7.37 10.59
N ARG A 23 8.08 -6.34 10.70
CA ARG A 23 6.69 -6.46 11.18
C ARG A 23 5.70 -6.69 10.03
N HIS A 24 6.14 -6.53 8.79
CA HIS A 24 5.28 -6.58 7.62
C HIS A 24 4.42 -7.85 7.56
N LEU A 25 5.01 -9.03 7.80
CA LEU A 25 4.27 -10.29 7.67
C LEU A 25 3.17 -10.43 8.75
N ASP A 26 3.45 -9.96 9.97
CA ASP A 26 2.48 -9.96 11.07
C ASP A 26 1.31 -9.02 10.73
N ILE A 27 1.61 -7.78 10.31
CA ILE A 27 0.62 -6.79 9.90
C ILE A 27 -0.23 -7.31 8.73
N LEU A 28 0.41 -7.88 7.71
CA LEU A 28 -0.26 -8.44 6.54
C LEU A 28 -1.25 -9.55 6.95
N THR A 29 -0.81 -10.45 7.83
CA THR A 29 -1.63 -11.56 8.32
C THR A 29 -2.85 -11.06 9.09
N GLU A 30 -2.66 -10.05 9.95
CA GLU A 30 -3.73 -9.44 10.73
C GLU A 30 -4.79 -8.78 9.83
N ILE A 31 -4.37 -7.91 8.90
CA ILE A 31 -5.32 -7.17 8.05
C ILE A 31 -6.02 -8.06 7.03
N MET A 32 -5.35 -9.10 6.50
CA MET A 32 -5.98 -10.07 5.60
C MET A 32 -7.03 -10.90 6.31
N SER A 33 -6.73 -11.33 7.54
CA SER A 33 -7.67 -12.08 8.38
C SER A 33 -8.90 -11.24 8.73
N ALA A 34 -8.69 -9.97 9.09
CA ALA A 34 -9.78 -9.06 9.42
C ALA A 34 -10.65 -8.67 8.22
N ALA A 35 -10.06 -8.52 7.03
CA ALA A 35 -10.77 -8.15 5.81
C ALA A 35 -11.54 -9.32 5.17
N GLY A 36 -11.41 -10.55 5.71
CA GLY A 36 -11.91 -11.76 5.06
C GLY A 36 -11.35 -11.94 3.65
N ALA A 37 -10.11 -11.48 3.45
CA ALA A 37 -9.53 -11.26 2.13
C ALA A 37 -9.17 -12.59 1.44
N SER A 38 -9.62 -12.75 0.19
CA SER A 38 -9.20 -13.84 -0.69
C SER A 38 -8.00 -13.43 -1.54
N GLY A 39 -7.48 -14.35 -2.37
CA GLY A 39 -6.27 -14.14 -3.17
C GLY A 39 -6.30 -12.91 -4.11
N ARG A 40 -7.47 -12.35 -4.43
CA ARG A 40 -7.59 -11.11 -5.21
C ARG A 40 -6.98 -9.91 -4.48
N LEU A 41 -7.07 -9.88 -3.15
CA LEU A 41 -6.69 -8.74 -2.32
C LEU A 41 -5.24 -8.83 -1.80
N THR A 42 -4.48 -9.87 -2.15
CA THR A 42 -3.13 -10.09 -1.62
C THR A 42 -2.18 -8.93 -1.96
N THR A 43 -2.22 -8.41 -3.18
CA THR A 43 -1.36 -7.28 -3.61
C THR A 43 -1.75 -5.99 -2.88
N ASP A 44 -3.06 -5.72 -2.74
CA ASP A 44 -3.53 -4.53 -2.02
C ASP A 44 -3.22 -4.63 -0.53
N ALA A 45 -3.39 -5.80 0.07
CA ALA A 45 -3.02 -6.06 1.45
C ALA A 45 -1.51 -5.87 1.66
N HIS A 46 -0.66 -6.26 0.69
CA HIS A 46 0.77 -6.00 0.74
C HIS A 46 1.08 -4.48 0.77
N LEU A 47 0.44 -3.69 -0.10
CA LEU A 47 0.59 -2.23 -0.10
C LEU A 47 0.07 -1.60 1.21
N ALA A 48 -1.07 -2.08 1.71
CA ALA A 48 -1.65 -1.64 2.98
C ALA A 48 -0.73 -1.94 4.17
N ALA A 49 -0.15 -3.15 4.22
CA ALA A 49 0.79 -3.54 5.27
C ALA A 49 2.05 -2.68 5.24
N MET A 50 2.61 -2.38 4.06
CA MET A 50 3.74 -1.45 3.94
C MET A 50 3.39 -0.05 4.43
N ALA A 51 2.20 0.47 4.08
CA ALA A 51 1.75 1.78 4.54
C ALA A 51 1.59 1.83 6.06
N ILE A 52 0.95 0.81 6.66
CA ILE A 52 0.75 0.69 8.10
C ILE A 52 2.10 0.58 8.84
N GLU A 53 3.00 -0.28 8.36
CA GLU A 53 4.33 -0.47 8.98
C GLU A 53 5.13 0.83 9.02
N ASN A 54 5.03 1.64 7.97
CA ASN A 54 5.72 2.93 7.85
C ASN A 54 4.91 4.11 8.42
N GLN A 55 3.74 3.86 9.03
CA GLN A 55 2.83 4.90 9.50
C GLN A 55 2.47 5.93 8.42
N ALA A 56 2.44 5.49 7.15
CA ALA A 56 2.17 6.32 5.98
C ALA A 56 0.66 6.39 5.68
N GLU A 57 0.31 7.29 4.76
CA GLU A 57 -1.03 7.38 4.17
C GLU A 57 -0.97 6.90 2.72
N LEU A 58 -1.89 6.02 2.35
CA LEU A 58 -1.96 5.48 1.00
C LEU A 58 -2.88 6.36 0.14
N TYR A 59 -2.37 6.83 -0.99
CA TYR A 59 -3.13 7.59 -1.98
C TYR A 59 -3.49 6.67 -3.12
N SER A 60 -4.77 6.34 -3.28
CA SER A 60 -5.27 5.47 -4.35
C SER A 60 -6.74 5.75 -4.63
N ASN A 61 -7.19 5.59 -5.87
CA ASN A 61 -8.61 5.68 -6.21
C ASN A 61 -9.38 4.35 -6.03
N ASP A 62 -8.69 3.28 -5.60
CA ASP A 62 -9.31 1.97 -5.38
C ASP A 62 -9.98 1.91 -4.00
N ALA A 63 -11.31 1.70 -4.00
CA ALA A 63 -12.10 1.66 -2.78
C ALA A 63 -11.90 0.38 -1.96
N ASP A 64 -11.28 -0.68 -2.51
CA ASP A 64 -11.03 -1.91 -1.76
C ASP A 64 -10.07 -1.69 -0.58
N PHE A 65 -9.25 -0.62 -0.59
CA PHE A 65 -8.40 -0.25 0.55
C PHE A 65 -9.19 0.08 1.83
N SER A 66 -10.47 0.46 1.72
CA SER A 66 -11.35 0.69 2.88
C SER A 66 -11.59 -0.55 3.74
N ARG A 67 -11.26 -1.75 3.22
CA ARG A 67 -11.42 -3.03 3.93
C ARG A 67 -10.32 -3.31 4.95
N PHE A 68 -9.17 -2.64 4.86
CA PHE A 68 -8.01 -2.95 5.69
C PHE A 68 -8.01 -2.11 6.98
N PRO A 69 -8.20 -2.72 8.16
CA PRO A 69 -8.23 -1.97 9.41
C PRO A 69 -6.87 -1.36 9.73
N GLY A 70 -6.87 -0.14 10.26
CA GLY A 70 -5.65 0.59 10.63
C GLY A 70 -4.95 1.29 9.47
N LEU A 71 -5.37 1.06 8.21
CA LEU A 71 -4.85 1.78 7.06
C LEU A 71 -5.41 3.21 7.02
N ARG A 72 -4.52 4.19 6.87
CA ARG A 72 -4.90 5.56 6.46
C ARG A 72 -4.89 5.60 4.93
N TRP A 73 -6.04 5.83 4.33
CA TRP A 73 -6.22 5.85 2.88
C TRP A 73 -7.04 7.06 2.45
N ILE A 74 -6.63 7.67 1.33
CA ILE A 74 -7.34 8.77 0.68
C ILE A 74 -7.44 8.51 -0.81
N ASN A 75 -8.59 8.84 -1.38
CA ASN A 75 -8.76 8.94 -2.82
C ASN A 75 -8.39 10.35 -3.29
N PRO A 76 -7.28 10.55 -4.03
CA PRO A 76 -6.88 11.89 -4.47
C PRO A 76 -7.83 12.50 -5.51
N LEU A 77 -8.78 11.73 -6.05
CA LEU A 77 -9.75 12.17 -7.05
C LEU A 77 -11.14 12.46 -6.46
N SER A 78 -11.35 12.21 -5.16
CA SER A 78 -12.66 12.40 -4.52
C SER A 78 -12.92 13.83 -4.02
N GLY A 79 -12.11 14.82 -4.42
CA GLY A 79 -12.22 16.23 -4.05
C GLY A 79 -11.68 17.16 -5.12
#